data_AF-A0A2V8R000-F1
#
_entry.id   AF-A0A2V8R000-F1
#
_cell.length_a   1.000
_cell.length_b   1.000
_cell.length_c   1.000
_cell.angle_alpha   90.00
_cell.angle_beta   90.00
_cell.angle_gamma   90.00
#
_symmetry.space_group_name_H-M   'P 1'
#
loop_
_entity.id
_entity.type
_entity.pdbx_description
1 polymer ?
#
loop_
_entity_poly.entity_id
_entity_poly.type
_entity_poly.pdbx_seq_one_letter_code
_entity_poly.pdbx_strand_id
1 'polypeptide(L)'
;MFCPKCGQQQVSDDVSFCPRCGLPLGGVKQLLAADGRLPALEQERGKPRRSPRREGVRQGVLLMFICLILLPLADAIDNNRL
;
A
#
# COMPACT_ATOMS: atom_id res chain seq x y z
N MET A 1 -29.71 10.61 10.92
CA MET A 1 -28.41 11.30 10.72
C MET A 1 -28.56 12.52 9.79
N PHE A 2 -27.67 13.52 9.78
CA PHE A 2 -27.77 14.70 8.89
C PHE A 2 -26.82 14.60 7.69
N CYS A 3 -27.18 15.20 6.55
CA CYS A 3 -26.30 15.28 5.38
C CYS A 3 -25.21 16.36 5.60
N PRO A 4 -23.90 16.04 5.44
CA PRO A 4 -22.81 16.99 5.71
C PRO A 4 -22.74 18.15 4.70
N LYS A 5 -23.37 18.03 3.53
CA LYS A 5 -23.35 19.07 2.49
C LYS A 5 -24.51 20.06 2.60
N CYS A 6 -25.70 19.62 2.98
CA CYS A 6 -26.91 20.45 2.95
C CYS A 6 -27.67 20.53 4.28
N GLY A 7 -27.20 19.84 5.34
CA GLY A 7 -27.82 19.85 6.66
C GLY A 7 -29.19 19.17 6.75
N GLN A 8 -29.66 18.51 5.67
CA GLN A 8 -30.95 17.84 5.67
C GLN A 8 -30.93 16.64 6.63
N GLN A 9 -31.96 16.51 7.46
CA GLN A 9 -32.15 15.32 8.29
C GLN A 9 -32.53 14.14 7.40
N GLN A 10 -31.67 13.13 7.36
CA GLN A 10 -31.95 11.88 6.67
C GLN A 10 -32.90 11.05 7.51
N VAL A 11 -34.02 10.65 6.90
CA VAL A 11 -35.08 9.85 7.50
C VAL A 11 -34.68 8.38 7.60
N SER A 12 -33.76 7.92 6.75
CA SER A 12 -33.25 6.55 6.76
C SER A 12 -31.74 6.53 6.56
N ASP A 13 -31.11 5.57 7.22
CA ASP A 13 -29.68 5.33 7.20
C ASP A 13 -29.24 4.53 5.96
N ASP A 14 -30.15 4.12 5.09
CA ASP A 14 -29.88 3.26 3.92
C ASP A 14 -29.90 4.00 2.57
N VAL A 15 -30.07 5.33 2.59
CA VAL A 15 -30.17 6.09 1.33
C VAL A 15 -28.77 6.26 0.71
N SER A 16 -28.60 5.78 -0.53
CA SER A 16 -27.35 5.89 -1.30
C SER A 16 -27.05 7.31 -1.77
N PHE A 17 -28.07 8.18 -1.86
CA PHE A 17 -27.95 9.57 -2.32
C PHE A 17 -28.83 10.52 -1.48
N CYS A 18 -28.34 11.71 -1.18
CA CYS A 18 -29.17 12.73 -0.53
C CYS A 18 -30.23 13.28 -1.51
N PRO A 19 -31.54 13.20 -1.20
CA PRO A 19 -32.60 13.62 -2.13
C PRO A 19 -32.61 15.12 -2.42
N ARG A 20 -31.96 15.93 -1.58
CA ARG A 20 -31.96 17.39 -1.69
C ARG A 20 -30.74 17.96 -2.43
N CYS A 21 -29.57 17.34 -2.27
CA CYS A 21 -28.31 17.87 -2.83
C CYS A 21 -27.58 16.90 -3.77
N GLY A 22 -28.12 15.71 -3.98
CA GLY A 22 -27.56 14.68 -4.86
C GLY A 22 -26.25 14.05 -4.38
N LEU A 23 -25.81 14.35 -3.15
CA LEU A 23 -24.54 13.82 -2.63
C LEU A 23 -24.63 12.29 -2.49
N PRO A 24 -23.70 11.52 -3.09
CA PRO A 24 -23.61 10.08 -2.87
C PRO A 24 -23.13 9.81 -1.44
N LEU A 25 -23.94 9.11 -0.66
CA LEU A 25 -23.69 8.84 0.76
C LEU A 25 -22.97 7.52 1.00
N GLY A 26 -22.91 6.63 0.00
CA GLY A 26 -22.25 5.33 0.11
C GLY A 26 -20.79 5.43 0.55
N GLY A 27 -19.97 6.20 -0.17
CA GLY A 27 -18.56 6.41 0.18
C GLY A 27 -18.35 7.41 1.33
N VAL A 28 -19.27 8.36 1.49
CA VAL A 28 -19.19 9.40 2.53
C VAL A 28 -19.34 8.80 3.93
N LYS A 29 -20.21 7.81 4.12
CA LYS A 29 -20.33 7.09 5.41
C LYS A 29 -19.03 6.41 5.82
N GLN A 30 -18.37 5.73 4.88
CA GLN A 30 -17.08 5.07 5.12
C GLN A 30 -15.98 6.08 5.45
N LEU A 31 -15.98 7.22 4.75
CA LEU A 31 -15.05 8.32 5.02
C LEU A 31 -15.27 8.96 6.40
N LEU A 32 -16.52 9.21 6.80
CA LEU A 32 -16.82 9.72 8.13
C LEU A 32 -16.48 8.69 9.22
N ALA A 33 -16.76 7.41 8.99
CA ALA A 33 -16.42 6.35 9.92
C ALA A 33 -14.90 6.17 10.09
N ALA A 34 -14.12 6.54 9.06
CA ALA A 34 -12.67 6.51 9.07
C ALA A 34 -12.03 7.86 9.46
N ASP A 35 -12.79 8.80 10.05
CA ASP A 35 -12.31 10.15 10.44
C ASP A 35 -11.59 10.88 9.28
N GLY A 36 -12.11 10.74 8.06
CA GLY A 36 -11.53 11.34 6.87
C GLY A 36 -10.28 10.62 6.33
N ARG A 37 -9.90 9.45 6.86
CA ARG A 37 -8.86 8.62 6.25
C ARG A 37 -9.41 7.81 5.08
N LEU A 38 -8.79 7.98 3.92
CA LEU A 38 -8.96 7.11 2.76
C LEU A 38 -7.98 5.94 2.90
N PRO A 39 -8.42 4.71 3.24
CA PRO A 39 -7.52 3.56 3.41
C PRO A 39 -6.68 3.28 2.15
N ALA A 40 -7.23 3.58 0.97
CA ALA A 40 -6.53 3.45 -0.31
C ALA A 40 -5.32 4.41 -0.47
N LEU A 41 -5.33 5.59 0.16
CA LEU A 41 -4.23 6.55 0.10
C LEU A 41 -3.18 6.31 1.20
N GLU A 42 -3.60 5.77 2.34
CA GLU A 42 -2.70 5.47 3.46
C GLU A 42 -1.70 4.36 3.06
N GLN A 43 -2.17 3.37 2.30
CA GLN A 43 -1.36 2.25 1.81
C GLN A 43 -0.24 2.70 0.86
N GLU A 44 -0.46 3.80 0.13
CA GLU A 44 0.51 4.40 -0.78
C GLU A 44 1.47 5.38 -0.07
N ARG A 45 1.08 5.96 1.08
CA ARG A 45 1.95 6.84 1.88
C ARG A 45 3.02 6.08 2.66
N GLY A 46 2.73 4.84 3.08
CA GLY A 46 3.66 4.03 3.88
C GLY A 46 4.74 3.30 3.09
N LYS A 47 4.57 3.15 1.76
CA LYS A 47 5.59 2.52 0.92
C LYS A 47 6.64 3.56 0.54
N PRO A 48 7.91 3.41 0.98
CA PRO A 48 8.97 4.27 0.46
C PRO A 48 8.98 4.10 -1.06
N ARG A 49 8.80 5.20 -1.80
CA ARG A 49 8.98 5.23 -3.25
C ARG A 49 10.44 4.88 -3.53
N ARG A 50 10.74 3.58 -3.64
CA ARG A 50 12.07 3.10 -4.00
C ARG A 50 12.33 3.58 -5.42
N SER A 51 13.20 4.58 -5.53
CA SER A 51 13.64 5.07 -6.83
C SER A 51 14.19 3.90 -7.66
N PRO A 52 13.87 3.81 -8.96
CA PRO A 52 14.27 2.67 -9.81
C PRO A 52 15.78 2.40 -9.80
N ARG A 53 16.61 3.43 -9.57
CA ARG A 53 18.08 3.29 -9.44
C ARG A 53 18.54 2.47 -8.23
N ARG A 54 17.80 2.47 -7.12
CA ARG A 54 18.19 1.76 -5.89
C ARG A 54 17.91 0.26 -5.95
N GLU A 55 16.96 -0.16 -6.78
CA GLU A 55 16.65 -1.59 -6.95
C GLU A 55 17.78 -2.30 -7.72
N GLY A 56 18.31 -1.68 -8.77
CA GLY A 56 19.43 -2.24 -9.53
C GLY A 56 20.72 -2.42 -8.70
N VAL A 57 21.05 -1.46 -7.83
CA VAL A 57 22.21 -1.57 -6.94
C VAL A 57 22.03 -2.72 -5.94
N ARG A 58 20.82 -2.90 -5.39
CA ARG A 58 20.55 -3.95 -4.41
C ARG A 58 20.66 -5.35 -5.04
N GLN A 59 20.15 -5.52 -6.26
CA GLN A 59 20.29 -6.77 -7.01
C GLN A 59 21.75 -7.08 -7.36
N GLY A 60 22.53 -6.07 -7.76
CA GLY A 60 23.96 -6.24 -8.04
C GLY A 60 24.77 -6.64 -6.82
N VAL A 61 24.53 -5.98 -5.68
CA VAL A 61 25.22 -6.29 -4.41
C VAL A 61 24.89 -7.71 -3.95
N LEU A 62 23.63 -8.14 -4.06
CA LEU A 62 23.24 -9.51 -3.72
C LEU A 62 23.96 -10.55 -4.59
N LEU A 63 24.02 -10.34 -5.92
CA LEU A 63 24.76 -11.21 -6.84
C LEU A 63 26.26 -11.25 -6.52
N MET A 64 26.85 -10.10 -6.16
CA MET A 64 28.26 -10.00 -5.79
C MET A 64 28.57 -10.84 -4.55
N PHE A 65 27.74 -10.76 -3.51
CA PHE A 65 27.87 -11.59 -2.31
C PHE A 65 27.65 -13.08 -2.61
N ILE A 66 26.66 -13.43 -3.43
CA ILE A 66 26.41 -14.82 -3.82
C ILE A 66 27.63 -15.42 -4.52
N CYS A 67 28.21 -14.73 -5.51
CA CYS A 67 29.43 -15.20 -6.19
C CYS A 67 30.61 -15.35 -5.23
N LEU A 68 30.80 -14.38 -4.33
CA LEU A 68 31.92 -14.39 -3.38
C LEU A 68 31.84 -15.56 -2.39
N ILE A 69 30.63 -16.02 -2.07
CA ILE A 69 30.40 -17.17 -1.18
C ILE A 69 30.42 -18.50 -1.97
N LEU A 70 29.85 -18.55 -3.17
CA LEU A 70 29.77 -19.79 -3.95
C LEU A 70 31.13 -20.28 -4.46
N LEU A 71 32.03 -19.37 -4.85
CA LEU A 71 33.37 -19.74 -5.33
C LEU A 71 34.20 -20.51 -4.28
N PRO A 72 34.40 -20.02 -3.04
CA PRO A 72 35.14 -20.75 -2.02
C PRO A 72 34.39 -22.00 -1.54
N LEU A 73 33.05 -22.01 -1.55
CA LEU A 73 32.30 -23.21 -1.23
C LEU A 73 32.49 -24.30 -2.29
N ALA A 74 32.45 -23.94 -3.58
CA ALA A 74 32.72 -24.87 -4.66
C ALA A 74 34.15 -25.43 -4.57
N ASP A 75 35.13 -24.55 -4.31
CA ASP A 75 36.54 -24.93 -4.13
C ASP A 75 36.75 -25.85 -2.91
N ALA A 76 36.11 -25.54 -1.77
CA ALA A 76 36.17 -26.36 -0.57
C ALA A 76 35.49 -27.73 -0.74
N ILE A 77 34.40 -27.80 -1.51
CA ILE A 77 33.70 -29.06 -1.82
C ILE A 77 34.56 -29.93 -2.75
N ASP A 78 35.22 -29.34 -3.74
CA ASP A 78 36.11 -30.04 -4.68
C ASP A 78 37.38 -30.56 -3.95
N ASN A 79 38.01 -29.71 -3.13
CA ASN A 79 39.19 -30.07 -2.34
C ASN A 79 38.91 -31.15 -1.27
N ASN A 80 37.68 -31.26 -0.76
CA ASN A 80 37.27 -32.32 0.17
C ASN A 80 36.84 -33.63 -0.54
N ARG A 81 36.83 -33.65 -1.88
CA ARG A 81 36.52 -34.83 -2.70
C ARG A 81 37.75 -35.56 -3.26
N LEU A 82 38.95 -34.99 -3.11
CA LEU A 82 40.26 -35.60 -3.38
C LEU A 82 40.81 -36.28 -2.12
#